data_AF-A0A1Z8Z4E9-F1
#
_entry.id   AF-A0A1Z8Z4E9-F1
#
_cell.length_a   1.000
_cell.length_b   1.000
_cell.length_c   1.000
_cell.angle_alpha   90.00
_cell.angle_beta   90.00
_cell.angle_gamma   90.00
#
_symmetry.space_group_name_H-M   'P 1'
#
loop_
_entity.id
_entity.type
_entity.pdbx_description
1 polymer ?
#
loop_
_entity_poly.entity_id
_entity_poly.type
_entity_poly.pdbx_seq_one_letter_code
_entity_poly.pdbx_strand_id
1 'polypeptide(L)'
;MSSQYTDANVSLKDLALTQFELARDIPAAIELMSPNPQTLDIQVRMLLLKINAALSNFKLSRLTVGIGIKDLSFFSPILHFLHGDKDTRLKIFSYDPSAWTKKSPVVNEVLEKLNRDQFLNSETEITHSVIKDDGFGILLLPSVAVNEAREFIDALSTRKNGLLLIHNYSKINSPSHHLYAAERDLRLIEIPDGSGECYCLR
;
A
#
# COMPACT_ATOMS: atom_id res chain seq x y z
N MET A 1 20.28 -9.43 -6.99
CA MET A 1 21.01 -10.07 -8.11
C MET A 1 20.05 -10.13 -9.29
N SER A 2 20.42 -9.65 -10.49
CA SER A 2 19.58 -9.80 -11.67
C SER A 2 19.92 -11.12 -12.37
N SER A 3 18.93 -11.99 -12.51
CA SER A 3 19.05 -13.20 -13.32
C SER A 3 18.57 -12.91 -14.74
N GLN A 4 19.26 -13.47 -15.73
CA GLN A 4 18.83 -13.47 -17.12
C GLN A 4 18.48 -14.90 -17.51
N TYR A 5 17.37 -15.07 -18.23
CA TYR A 5 16.96 -16.35 -18.81
C TYR A 5 16.79 -16.16 -20.32
N THR A 6 17.29 -17.08 -21.12
CA THR A 6 17.13 -17.04 -22.58
C THR A 6 17.07 -18.44 -23.14
N ASP A 7 16.08 -18.71 -24.00
CA ASP A 7 16.00 -19.88 -24.86
C ASP A 7 15.73 -19.49 -26.32
N ALA A 8 15.48 -20.48 -27.17
CA ALA A 8 15.28 -20.29 -28.60
C ALA A 8 14.04 -19.44 -28.96
N ASN A 9 13.08 -19.27 -28.05
CA ASN A 9 11.81 -18.60 -28.29
C ASN A 9 11.61 -17.35 -27.42
N VAL A 10 12.29 -17.24 -26.26
CA VAL A 10 12.11 -16.14 -25.30
C VAL A 10 13.43 -15.71 -24.66
N SER A 11 13.64 -14.40 -24.57
CA SER A 11 14.71 -13.78 -23.78
C SER A 11 14.12 -12.88 -22.70
N LEU A 12 14.31 -13.25 -21.43
CA LEU A 12 13.92 -12.46 -20.25
C LEU A 12 15.17 -11.86 -19.60
N LYS A 13 15.27 -10.54 -19.65
CA LYS A 13 16.31 -9.76 -18.95
C LYS A 13 15.69 -9.08 -17.74
N ASP A 14 16.51 -8.88 -16.71
CA ASP A 14 16.10 -8.27 -15.44
C ASP A 14 14.90 -8.98 -14.79
N LEU A 15 14.91 -10.32 -14.80
CA LEU A 15 14.00 -11.09 -13.96
C LEU A 15 14.32 -10.75 -12.50
N ALA A 16 13.53 -9.83 -11.96
CA ALA A 16 13.51 -9.56 -10.55
C ALA A 16 12.84 -10.77 -9.88
N LEU A 17 13.64 -11.76 -9.49
CA LEU A 17 13.24 -12.88 -8.63
C LEU A 17 12.62 -12.41 -7.29
N THR A 18 12.68 -11.09 -7.01
CA THR A 18 12.10 -10.40 -5.86
C THR A 18 10.61 -10.67 -5.67
N GLN A 19 9.81 -10.90 -6.72
CA GLN A 19 8.39 -11.23 -6.53
C GLN A 19 8.17 -12.52 -5.73
N PHE A 20 9.09 -13.49 -5.80
CA PHE A 20 8.99 -14.75 -5.06
C PHE A 20 9.65 -14.70 -3.68
N GLU A 21 10.68 -13.87 -3.48
CA GLU A 21 11.32 -13.70 -2.17
C GLU A 21 10.50 -12.76 -1.26
N LEU A 22 10.06 -11.61 -1.77
CA LEU A 22 9.28 -10.63 -1.02
C LEU A 22 7.87 -11.10 -0.67
N ALA A 23 7.32 -12.05 -1.45
CA ALA A 23 6.05 -12.68 -1.13
C ALA A 23 6.14 -13.64 0.06
N ARG A 24 7.34 -14.11 0.44
CA ARG A 24 7.54 -14.98 1.62
C ARG A 24 7.60 -14.18 2.93
N ASP A 25 8.12 -12.97 2.86
CA ASP A 25 8.30 -12.12 4.04
C ASP A 25 6.96 -11.58 4.56
N ILE A 26 5.97 -11.38 3.67
CA ILE A 26 4.66 -10.83 4.03
C ILE A 26 3.86 -11.79 4.94
N PRO A 27 3.67 -13.08 4.61
CA PRO A 27 3.04 -14.05 5.51
C PRO A 27 3.72 -14.09 6.90
N ALA A 28 5.05 -14.12 6.95
CA ALA A 28 5.78 -14.16 8.22
C ALA A 28 5.60 -12.87 9.03
N ALA A 29 5.65 -11.71 8.38
CA ALA A 29 5.43 -10.42 9.03
C ALA A 29 3.98 -10.28 9.52
N ILE A 30 2.99 -10.78 8.77
CA ILE A 30 1.60 -10.85 9.21
C ILE A 30 1.47 -11.72 10.46
N GLU A 31 2.06 -12.92 10.50
CA GLU A 31 2.04 -13.80 11.69
C GLU A 31 2.72 -13.17 12.92
N LEU A 32 3.77 -12.37 12.67
CA LEU A 32 4.52 -11.68 13.70
C LEU A 32 3.76 -10.49 14.29
N MET A 33 3.09 -9.70 13.45
CA MET A 33 2.59 -8.36 13.81
C MET A 33 1.07 -8.24 13.89
N SER A 34 0.32 -9.06 13.15
CA SER A 34 -1.14 -9.02 13.21
C SER A 34 -1.65 -9.67 14.50
N PRO A 35 -2.65 -9.09 15.18
CA PRO A 35 -3.23 -9.67 16.40
C PRO A 35 -3.94 -10.99 16.11
N ASN A 36 -4.59 -11.09 14.94
CA ASN A 36 -5.32 -12.29 14.50
C ASN A 36 -5.00 -12.59 13.02
N PRO A 37 -3.81 -13.12 12.70
CA PRO A 37 -3.40 -13.41 11.32
C PRO A 37 -4.43 -14.26 10.56
N GLN A 38 -4.98 -15.26 11.25
CA GLN A 38 -5.89 -16.28 10.70
C GLN A 38 -7.21 -15.69 10.19
N THR A 39 -7.62 -14.53 10.72
CA THR A 39 -8.89 -13.89 10.35
C THR A 39 -8.75 -12.92 9.18
N LEU A 40 -7.51 -12.65 8.74
CA LEU A 40 -7.28 -11.80 7.57
C LEU A 40 -7.60 -12.56 6.30
N ASP A 41 -8.58 -12.04 5.56
CA ASP A 41 -8.96 -12.58 4.27
C ASP A 41 -7.85 -12.43 3.21
N ILE A 42 -8.09 -13.02 2.05
CA ILE A 42 -7.14 -12.97 0.94
C ILE A 42 -6.95 -11.54 0.42
N GLN A 43 -7.98 -10.69 0.47
CA GLN A 43 -7.93 -9.33 -0.02
C GLN A 43 -6.95 -8.49 0.80
N VAL A 44 -7.03 -8.53 2.13
CA VAL A 44 -6.10 -7.82 3.01
C VAL A 44 -4.66 -8.25 2.76
N ARG A 45 -4.42 -9.56 2.60
CA ARG A 45 -3.08 -10.11 2.31
C ARG A 45 -2.56 -9.62 0.96
N MET A 46 -3.41 -9.60 -0.06
CA MET A 46 -3.05 -9.14 -1.40
C MET A 46 -2.77 -7.64 -1.44
N LEU A 47 -3.54 -6.82 -0.71
CA LEU A 47 -3.30 -5.38 -0.59
C LEU A 47 -1.91 -5.09 0.00
N LEU A 48 -1.54 -5.75 1.09
CA LEU A 48 -0.21 -5.60 1.68
C LEU A 48 0.90 -6.06 0.72
N LEU A 49 0.69 -7.17 0.02
CA LEU A 49 1.62 -7.67 -0.97
C LEU A 49 1.83 -6.67 -2.12
N LYS A 50 0.78 -6.03 -2.61
CA LYS A 50 0.87 -4.99 -3.65
C LYS A 50 1.65 -3.77 -3.17
N ILE A 51 1.39 -3.30 -1.95
CA ILE A 51 2.15 -2.19 -1.35
C ILE A 51 3.62 -2.58 -1.26
N ASN A 52 3.93 -3.77 -0.73
CA ASN A 52 5.30 -4.26 -0.61
C ASN A 52 6.00 -4.39 -1.97
N ALA A 53 5.30 -4.91 -2.98
CA ALA A 53 5.80 -5.02 -4.34
C ALA A 53 6.09 -3.64 -4.95
N ALA A 54 5.22 -2.65 -4.73
CA ALA A 54 5.46 -1.29 -5.16
C ALA A 54 6.71 -0.69 -4.49
N LEU A 55 6.84 -0.81 -3.16
CA LEU A 55 8.01 -0.30 -2.42
C LEU A 55 9.34 -0.96 -2.81
N SER A 56 9.29 -2.19 -3.30
CA SER A 56 10.49 -2.95 -3.63
C SER A 56 10.92 -2.81 -5.09
N ASN A 57 9.96 -2.72 -6.02
CA ASN A 57 10.25 -2.72 -7.45
C ASN A 57 10.39 -1.31 -8.03
N PHE A 58 9.71 -0.32 -7.44
CA PHE A 58 9.88 1.06 -7.88
C PHE A 58 11.20 1.61 -7.34
N LYS A 59 12.19 1.80 -8.23
CA LYS A 59 13.45 2.51 -7.96
C LYS A 59 13.21 4.03 -7.81
N LEU A 60 12.27 4.43 -6.97
CA LEU A 60 11.87 5.81 -6.79
C LEU A 60 12.66 6.45 -5.64
N SER A 61 12.97 7.73 -5.81
CA SER A 61 13.79 8.49 -4.86
C SER A 61 13.02 8.83 -3.58
N ARG A 62 11.68 8.93 -3.64
CA ARG A 62 10.79 9.18 -2.51
C ARG A 62 9.45 8.46 -2.68
N LEU A 63 9.02 7.79 -1.63
CA LEU A 63 7.81 6.98 -1.55
C LEU A 63 7.00 7.40 -0.32
N THR A 64 5.70 7.53 -0.51
CA THR A 64 4.77 7.89 0.56
C THR A 64 3.65 6.89 0.58
N VAL A 65 3.39 6.26 1.71
CA VAL A 65 2.28 5.31 1.89
C VAL A 65 1.25 5.92 2.84
N GLY A 66 -0.02 5.91 2.46
CA GLY A 66 -1.15 6.24 3.32
C GLY A 66 -2.00 5.00 3.59
N ILE A 67 -2.26 4.68 4.85
CA ILE A 67 -3.14 3.58 5.28
C ILE A 67 -4.37 4.18 5.97
N GLY A 68 -5.39 4.49 5.18
CA GLY A 68 -6.66 5.07 5.63
C GLY A 68 -7.67 4.04 6.14
N ILE A 69 -7.23 2.87 6.63
CA ILE A 69 -8.12 1.87 7.21
C ILE A 69 -7.61 1.53 8.61
N LYS A 70 -8.39 1.86 9.64
CA LYS A 70 -7.96 1.85 11.04
C LYS A 70 -7.49 0.48 11.52
N ASP A 71 -8.23 -0.57 11.22
CA ASP A 71 -7.90 -1.96 11.58
C ASP A 71 -6.77 -2.56 10.74
N LEU A 72 -6.40 -1.94 9.62
CA LEU A 72 -5.22 -2.30 8.83
C LEU A 72 -3.99 -1.44 9.13
N SER A 73 -4.05 -0.57 10.14
CA SER A 73 -2.91 0.26 10.58
C SER A 73 -1.66 -0.56 10.94
N PHE A 74 -1.82 -1.84 11.33
CA PHE A 74 -0.71 -2.77 11.56
C PHE A 74 0.16 -3.03 10.31
N PHE A 75 -0.27 -2.62 9.12
CA PHE A 75 0.60 -2.58 7.96
C PHE A 75 1.79 -1.64 8.16
N SER A 76 1.62 -0.53 8.91
CA SER A 76 2.67 0.45 9.16
C SER A 76 3.94 -0.17 9.78
N PRO A 77 3.86 -0.88 10.93
CA PRO A 77 5.03 -1.56 11.49
C PRO A 77 5.56 -2.70 10.59
N ILE A 78 4.72 -3.39 9.80
CA ILE A 78 5.20 -4.41 8.84
C ILE A 78 6.08 -3.74 7.78
N LEU A 79 5.59 -2.67 7.16
CA LEU A 79 6.32 -1.95 6.12
C LEU A 79 7.59 -1.32 6.67
N HIS A 80 7.56 -0.78 7.90
CA HIS A 80 8.75 -0.28 8.56
C HIS A 80 9.75 -1.40 8.91
N PHE A 81 9.30 -2.57 9.32
CA PHE A 81 10.20 -3.70 9.58
C PHE A 81 10.87 -4.22 8.31
N LEU A 82 10.14 -4.27 7.19
CA LEU A 82 10.66 -4.77 5.92
C LEU A 82 11.51 -3.73 5.16
N HIS A 83 11.25 -2.43 5.35
CA HIS A 83 11.88 -1.35 4.57
C HIS A 83 12.56 -0.28 5.41
N GLY A 84 12.61 -0.41 6.73
CA GLY A 84 13.06 0.61 7.69
C GLY A 84 14.50 1.07 7.46
N ASP A 85 15.40 0.20 7.00
CA ASP A 85 16.76 0.58 6.62
C ASP A 85 16.83 1.57 5.44
N LYS A 86 15.71 1.76 4.71
CA LYS A 86 15.56 2.79 3.66
C LYS A 86 15.03 4.12 4.22
N ASP A 87 15.15 4.34 5.55
CA ASP A 87 14.52 5.38 6.40
C ASP A 87 14.43 6.80 5.79
N THR A 88 15.37 7.19 4.93
CA THR A 88 15.37 8.54 4.34
C THR A 88 14.37 8.74 3.20
N ARG A 89 13.77 7.67 2.64
CA ARG A 89 12.97 7.74 1.40
C ARG A 89 11.52 7.31 1.54
N LEU A 90 11.13 6.69 2.65
CA LEU A 90 9.79 6.15 2.88
C LEU A 90 9.10 6.88 4.03
N LYS A 91 7.95 7.48 3.77
CA LYS A 91 7.03 7.97 4.81
C LYS A 91 5.76 7.14 4.84
N ILE A 92 5.26 6.82 6.03
CA ILE A 92 4.06 5.99 6.20
C ILE A 92 3.07 6.72 7.09
N PHE A 93 2.05 7.31 6.50
CA PHE A 93 0.94 7.95 7.21
C PHE A 93 -0.16 6.92 7.49
N SER A 94 -0.53 6.75 8.76
CA SER A 94 -1.58 5.80 9.15
C SER A 94 -2.26 6.23 10.44
N TYR A 95 -3.31 5.52 10.85
CA TYR A 95 -3.73 5.55 12.25
C TYR A 95 -2.64 4.96 13.16
N ASP A 96 -2.71 5.24 14.46
CA ASP A 96 -1.86 4.60 15.46
C ASP A 96 -2.07 3.06 15.44
N PRO A 97 -1.03 2.27 15.11
CA PRO A 97 -1.12 0.81 15.00
C PRO A 97 -1.12 0.09 16.35
N SER A 98 -0.89 0.77 17.46
CA SER A 98 -0.70 0.15 18.79
C SER A 98 -1.90 -0.69 19.23
N ALA A 99 -3.12 -0.29 18.86
CA ALA A 99 -4.35 -1.03 19.18
C ALA A 99 -4.60 -2.23 18.25
N TRP A 100 -3.94 -2.27 17.09
CA TRP A 100 -4.21 -3.23 16.01
C TRP A 100 -3.04 -4.15 15.73
N THR A 101 -2.06 -4.20 16.63
CA THR A 101 -0.85 -5.02 16.53
C THR A 101 -0.77 -6.04 17.65
N LYS A 102 -0.07 -7.14 17.39
CA LYS A 102 0.19 -8.19 18.37
C LYS A 102 1.11 -7.69 19.47
N LYS A 103 0.76 -7.95 20.72
CA LYS A 103 1.62 -7.60 21.87
C LYS A 103 2.77 -8.60 21.95
N SER A 104 3.98 -8.17 21.59
CA SER A 104 5.21 -8.95 21.76
C SER A 104 6.42 -8.02 21.90
N PRO A 105 7.54 -8.49 22.50
CA PRO A 105 8.75 -7.68 22.62
C PRO A 105 9.26 -7.15 21.28
N VAL A 106 9.25 -8.00 20.24
CA VAL A 106 9.70 -7.64 18.88
C VAL A 106 8.81 -6.55 18.29
N VAL A 107 7.48 -6.67 18.44
CA VAL A 107 6.54 -5.67 17.92
C VAL A 107 6.71 -4.34 18.66
N ASN A 108 6.90 -4.36 19.98
CA ASN A 108 7.13 -3.15 20.76
C ASN A 108 8.39 -2.40 20.29
N GLU A 109 9.48 -3.12 20.02
CA GLU A 109 10.71 -2.53 19.49
C GLU A 109 10.49 -1.86 18.12
N VAL A 110 9.69 -2.48 17.24
CA VAL A 110 9.33 -1.88 15.95
C VAL A 110 8.48 -0.64 16.14
N LEU A 111 7.49 -0.68 17.04
CA LEU A 111 6.61 0.46 17.33
C LEU A 111 7.37 1.66 17.90
N GLU A 112 8.41 1.44 18.71
CA GLU A 112 9.26 2.49 19.25
C GLU A 112 10.07 3.23 18.18
N LYS A 113 10.37 2.56 17.06
CA LYS A 113 11.08 3.14 15.91
C LYS A 113 10.17 3.92 14.96
N LEU A 114 8.84 3.78 15.09
CA LEU A 114 7.90 4.51 14.23
C LEU A 114 7.87 6.01 14.60
N ASN A 115 7.84 6.84 13.57
CA ASN A 115 7.65 8.28 13.75
C ASN A 115 6.18 8.59 14.07
N ARG A 116 5.94 9.00 15.32
CA ARG A 116 4.59 9.34 15.82
C ARG A 116 3.94 10.53 15.11
N ASP A 117 4.71 11.43 14.50
CA ASP A 117 4.17 12.54 13.72
C ASP A 117 3.48 12.08 12.42
N GLN A 118 3.68 10.82 12.03
CA GLN A 118 3.01 10.21 10.88
C GLN A 118 1.70 9.50 11.28
N PHE A 119 1.33 9.51 12.56
CA PHE A 119 0.06 8.98 13.02
C PHE A 119 -1.02 10.06 12.97
N LEU A 120 -2.08 9.78 12.20
CA LEU A 120 -3.15 10.72 11.89
C LEU A 120 -4.51 10.16 12.33
N ASN A 121 -5.51 11.04 12.43
CA ASN A 121 -6.79 10.69 13.06
C ASN A 121 -7.94 10.47 12.07
N SER A 122 -7.73 10.73 10.78
CA SER A 122 -8.76 10.56 9.74
C SER A 122 -8.19 10.17 8.38
N GLU A 123 -9.04 9.53 7.57
CA GLU A 123 -8.77 9.20 6.17
C GLU A 123 -8.43 10.45 5.35
N THR A 124 -9.11 11.57 5.64
CA THR A 124 -8.87 12.87 5.00
C THR A 124 -7.47 13.40 5.29
N GLU A 125 -7.02 13.41 6.56
CA GLU A 125 -5.67 13.84 6.93
C GLU A 125 -4.58 12.98 6.27
N ILE A 126 -4.80 11.66 6.24
CA ILE A 126 -3.89 10.71 5.60
C ILE A 126 -3.80 10.99 4.10
N THR A 127 -4.94 11.17 3.44
CA THR A 127 -5.03 11.47 2.01
C THR A 127 -4.30 12.77 1.67
N HIS A 128 -4.59 13.85 2.40
CA HIS A 128 -3.91 15.14 2.24
C HIS A 128 -2.39 15.01 2.42
N SER A 129 -1.94 14.25 3.42
CA SER A 129 -0.52 14.05 3.70
C SER A 129 0.19 13.32 2.56
N VAL A 130 -0.44 12.29 1.99
CA VAL A 130 0.11 11.58 0.82
C VAL A 130 0.14 12.45 -0.43
N ILE A 131 -0.91 13.25 -0.67
CA ILE A 131 -0.97 14.17 -1.82
C ILE A 131 0.10 15.26 -1.71
N LYS A 132 0.31 15.82 -0.51
CA LYS A 132 1.23 16.93 -0.27
C LYS A 132 2.70 16.52 -0.35
N ASP A 133 3.03 15.27 -0.03
CA ASP A 133 4.42 14.83 -0.03
C ASP A 133 4.98 14.70 -1.46
N ASP A 134 6.21 15.16 -1.67
CA ASP A 134 6.86 15.09 -2.98
C ASP A 134 7.44 13.69 -3.21
N GLY A 135 6.76 12.90 -4.04
CA GLY A 135 7.13 11.52 -4.30
C GLY A 135 5.97 10.71 -4.87
N PHE A 136 6.23 9.43 -5.11
CA PHE A 136 5.18 8.52 -5.55
C PHE A 136 4.31 8.11 -4.36
N GLY A 137 3.01 8.38 -4.48
CA GLY A 137 2.04 8.12 -3.40
C GLY A 137 1.36 6.77 -3.58
N ILE A 138 1.34 5.95 -2.54
CA ILE A 138 0.51 4.76 -2.43
C ILE A 138 -0.55 5.06 -1.39
N LEU A 139 -1.83 4.98 -1.75
CA LEU A 139 -2.92 5.26 -0.83
C LEU A 139 -3.86 4.05 -0.75
N LEU A 140 -4.06 3.53 0.46
CA LEU A 140 -5.01 2.48 0.76
C LEU A 140 -6.22 3.08 1.49
N LEU A 141 -7.41 2.96 0.89
CA LEU A 141 -8.66 3.47 1.44
C LEU A 141 -9.74 2.37 1.51
N PRO A 142 -10.70 2.48 2.43
CA PRO A 142 -11.90 1.66 2.39
C PRO A 142 -12.81 2.17 1.27
N SER A 143 -13.63 1.30 0.67
CA SER A 143 -14.53 1.71 -0.43
C SER A 143 -15.54 2.80 -0.06
N VAL A 144 -15.83 2.98 1.23
CA VAL A 144 -16.71 4.04 1.75
C VAL A 144 -16.07 5.43 1.79
N ALA A 145 -14.73 5.54 1.69
CA ALA A 145 -14.00 6.82 1.70
C ALA A 145 -14.03 7.48 0.29
N VAL A 146 -15.24 7.81 -0.16
CA VAL A 146 -15.49 8.26 -1.53
C VAL A 146 -14.81 9.58 -1.86
N ASN A 147 -14.83 10.53 -0.93
CA ASN A 147 -14.29 11.86 -1.17
C ASN A 147 -12.77 11.83 -1.24
N GLU A 148 -12.14 11.08 -0.32
CA GLU A 148 -10.70 10.86 -0.28
C GLU A 148 -10.20 10.14 -1.54
N ALA A 149 -10.92 9.11 -1.98
CA ALA A 149 -10.59 8.40 -3.21
C ALA A 149 -10.67 9.33 -4.43
N ARG A 150 -11.72 10.15 -4.51
CA ARG A 150 -11.89 11.16 -5.58
C ARG A 150 -10.80 12.21 -5.58
N GLU A 151 -10.46 12.74 -4.40
CA GLU A 151 -9.38 13.73 -4.26
C GLU A 151 -8.03 13.16 -4.70
N PHE A 152 -7.75 11.91 -4.33
CA PHE A 152 -6.52 11.25 -4.78
C PHE A 152 -6.53 11.01 -6.29
N ILE A 153 -7.67 10.62 -6.89
CA ILE A 153 -7.83 10.49 -8.34
C ILE A 153 -7.61 11.85 -9.04
N ASP A 154 -8.15 12.96 -8.51
CA ASP A 154 -7.87 14.32 -8.99
C ASP A 154 -6.36 14.61 -8.98
N ALA A 155 -5.69 14.28 -7.88
CA ALA A 155 -4.23 14.46 -7.77
C ALA A 155 -3.47 13.61 -8.80
N LEU A 156 -3.85 12.34 -9.00
CA LEU A 156 -3.27 11.45 -10.01
C LEU A 156 -3.47 11.99 -11.43
N SER A 157 -4.60 12.64 -11.69
CA SER A 157 -4.95 13.21 -13.00
C SER A 157 -4.25 14.54 -13.30
N THR A 158 -3.54 15.14 -12.34
CA THR A 158 -2.97 16.48 -12.51
C THR A 158 -1.48 16.51 -12.22
N ARG A 159 -1.04 16.04 -11.05
CA ARG A 159 0.29 16.36 -10.50
C ARG A 159 0.98 15.23 -9.74
N LYS A 160 0.30 14.10 -9.48
CA LYS A 160 0.79 13.03 -8.60
C LYS A 160 1.00 11.75 -9.39
N ASN A 161 2.17 11.14 -9.24
CA ASN A 161 2.40 9.76 -9.61
C ASN A 161 2.04 8.87 -8.42
N GLY A 162 1.35 7.76 -8.66
CA GLY A 162 0.90 6.95 -7.54
C GLY A 162 0.04 5.74 -7.87
N LEU A 163 -0.35 5.08 -6.79
CA LEU A 163 -1.19 3.88 -6.76
C LEU A 163 -2.28 4.08 -5.71
N LEU A 164 -3.53 4.07 -6.14
CA LEU A 164 -4.70 4.00 -5.26
C LEU A 164 -5.14 2.54 -5.14
N LEU A 165 -5.30 2.08 -3.91
CA LEU A 165 -5.85 0.77 -3.56
C LEU A 165 -7.13 0.97 -2.75
N ILE A 166 -8.21 0.32 -3.15
CA ILE A 166 -9.51 0.42 -2.50
C ILE A 166 -9.90 -0.96 -1.94
N HIS A 167 -9.97 -1.06 -0.63
CA HIS A 167 -10.45 -2.25 0.08
C HIS A 167 -11.97 -2.39 -0.08
N ASN A 168 -12.47 -3.62 -0.24
CA ASN A 168 -13.90 -3.92 -0.40
C ASN A 168 -14.58 -3.22 -1.60
N TYR A 169 -13.87 -3.05 -2.71
CA TYR A 169 -14.37 -2.35 -3.89
C TYR A 169 -15.53 -3.08 -4.61
N SER A 170 -15.50 -4.42 -4.64
CA SER A 170 -16.52 -5.24 -5.33
C SER A 170 -17.77 -5.57 -4.49
N LYS A 171 -17.88 -5.08 -3.25
CA LYS A 171 -19.06 -5.36 -2.42
C LYS A 171 -20.33 -4.75 -3.04
N ILE A 172 -21.46 -5.43 -2.88
CA ILE A 172 -22.77 -5.11 -3.52
C ILE A 172 -23.22 -3.64 -3.31
N ASN A 173 -22.79 -3.00 -2.21
CA ASN A 173 -23.13 -1.61 -1.89
C ASN A 173 -21.91 -0.67 -1.92
N SER A 174 -20.84 -1.08 -2.57
CA SER A 174 -19.61 -0.30 -2.69
C SER A 174 -19.81 0.84 -3.69
N PRO A 175 -19.43 2.08 -3.34
CA PRO A 175 -19.44 3.20 -4.28
C PRO A 175 -18.55 2.92 -5.49
N SER A 176 -19.10 3.08 -6.70
CA SER A 176 -18.29 3.01 -7.92
C SER A 176 -17.55 4.31 -8.15
N HIS A 177 -16.23 4.22 -8.17
CA HIS A 177 -15.33 5.32 -8.55
C HIS A 177 -14.88 5.22 -10.02
N HIS A 178 -15.38 4.22 -10.77
CA HIS A 178 -14.93 3.92 -12.14
C HIS A 178 -15.21 5.06 -13.11
N LEU A 179 -16.47 5.55 -13.14
CA LEU A 179 -16.86 6.67 -14.01
C LEU A 179 -16.06 7.93 -13.69
N TYR A 180 -15.89 8.25 -12.40
CA TYR A 180 -15.15 9.42 -11.96
C TYR A 180 -13.68 9.40 -12.37
N ALA A 181 -13.04 8.22 -12.33
CA ALA A 181 -11.68 8.03 -12.83
C ALA A 181 -11.61 8.14 -14.36
N ALA A 182 -12.58 7.56 -15.08
CA ALA A 182 -12.65 7.61 -16.53
C ALA A 182 -12.79 9.04 -17.07
N GLU A 183 -13.57 9.89 -16.40
CA GLU A 183 -13.72 11.33 -16.72
C GLU A 183 -12.39 12.11 -16.59
N ARG A 184 -11.35 11.51 -16.00
CA ARG A 184 -10.02 12.10 -15.78
C ARG A 184 -8.92 11.38 -16.55
N ASP A 185 -9.31 10.60 -17.57
CA ASP A 185 -8.41 9.76 -18.37
C ASP A 185 -7.63 8.72 -17.54
N LEU A 186 -8.17 8.34 -16.38
CA LEU A 186 -7.61 7.30 -15.52
C LEU A 186 -8.47 6.02 -15.59
N ARG A 187 -7.86 4.89 -15.20
CA ARG A 187 -8.56 3.62 -15.12
C ARG A 187 -8.50 3.09 -13.69
N LEU A 188 -9.67 3.01 -13.07
CA LEU A 188 -9.88 2.25 -11.85
C LEU A 188 -10.47 0.89 -12.22
N ILE A 189 -9.74 -0.17 -11.89
CA ILE A 189 -10.10 -1.55 -12.21
C ILE A 189 -10.41 -2.33 -10.94
N GLU A 190 -11.38 -3.24 -11.02
CA GLU A 190 -11.57 -4.27 -10.02
C GLU A 190 -10.58 -5.41 -10.26
N ILE A 191 -9.97 -5.90 -9.18
CA ILE A 191 -8.98 -6.97 -9.16
C ILE A 191 -9.65 -8.27 -8.68
N PRO A 192 -9.15 -9.48 -9.05
CA PRO A 192 -9.79 -10.75 -8.65
C PRO A 192 -9.99 -10.99 -7.15
N ASP A 193 -9.26 -10.28 -6.29
CA ASP A 193 -9.43 -10.30 -4.83
C ASP A 193 -10.57 -9.36 -4.35
N GLY A 194 -11.31 -8.75 -5.27
CA GLY A 194 -12.38 -7.78 -5.03
C GLY A 194 -11.90 -6.38 -4.66
N SER A 195 -10.59 -6.12 -4.72
CA SER A 195 -10.02 -4.78 -4.45
C SER A 195 -10.10 -3.90 -5.68
N GLY A 196 -10.13 -2.58 -5.47
CA GLY A 196 -10.05 -1.58 -6.54
C GLY A 196 -8.63 -1.09 -6.68
N GLU A 197 -8.20 -0.82 -7.90
CA GLU A 197 -6.85 -0.35 -8.19
C GLU A 197 -6.84 0.73 -9.28
N CYS A 198 -6.22 1.88 -8.99
CA CYS A 198 -5.96 2.92 -9.98
C CYS A 198 -4.49 3.32 -9.90
N TYR A 199 -3.80 3.18 -11.02
CA TYR A 199 -2.36 3.42 -11.13
C TYR A 199 -2.08 4.52 -12.15
N CYS A 200 -1.17 5.43 -11.82
CA CYS A 200 -0.75 6.50 -12.72
C CYS A 200 0.75 6.76 -12.59
N LEU A 201 1.43 6.77 -13.75
CA LEU A 201 2.79 7.28 -13.92
C LEU A 201 2.79 8.31 -15.04
N ARG A 202 3.37 9.47 -14.76
CA ARG A 202 3.68 10.55 -15.71
C ARG A 202 5.17 10.82 -15.73
#